data_AF-A0A537ZU38-F1
#
_entry.id   AF-A0A537ZU38-F1
#
_cell.length_a   1.000
_cell.length_b   1.000
_cell.length_c   1.000
_cell.angle_alpha   90.00
_cell.angle_beta   90.00
_cell.angle_gamma   90.00
#
_symmetry.space_group_name_H-M   'P 1'
#
loop_
_entity.id
_entity.type
_entity.pdbx_description
1 polymer ?
#
loop_
_entity_poly.entity_id
_entity_poly.type
_entity_poly.pdbx_seq_one_letter_code
_entity_poly.pdbx_strand_id
1 'polypeptide(L)' 'NDVRCTHAAAVAQVDRDQLFYLRSRGMPEPRAKRLIIDGFLQELAERTSEGPLREALSEALDRRLAEILAT' A
#
# COMPACT_ATOMS: atom_id res chain seq x y z
N ASN A 1 -18.33 -33.23 -10.75
CA ASN A 1 -18.09 -31.88 -10.23
C ASN A 1 -16.86 -31.92 -9.36
N ASP A 2 -15.72 -31.53 -9.90
CA ASP A 2 -14.42 -31.59 -9.23
C ASP A 2 -13.82 -30.19 -9.25
N VAL A 3 -14.22 -29.37 -8.28
CA VAL A 3 -13.77 -27.98 -8.13
C VAL A 3 -12.95 -27.87 -6.85
N ARG A 4 -11.80 -27.18 -6.95
CA ARG A 4 -10.98 -26.82 -5.80
C ARG A 4 -11.08 -25.31 -5.57
N CYS A 5 -11.45 -24.94 -4.35
CA CYS A 5 -11.45 -23.57 -3.87
C CYS A 5 -10.46 -23.42 -2.71
N THR A 6 -9.71 -22.32 -2.69
CA THR A 6 -8.82 -21.94 -1.57
C THR A 6 -9.02 -20.47 -1.24
N HIS A 7 -9.04 -20.13 0.06
CA HIS A 7 -9.02 -18.75 0.55
C HIS A 7 -7.78 -18.51 1.42
N ALA A 8 -7.29 -17.29 1.47
CA ALA A 8 -6.29 -16.86 2.45
C ALA A 8 -6.54 -15.38 2.80
N ALA A 9 -6.34 -15.05 4.06
CA ALA A 9 -6.38 -13.67 4.57
C ALA A 9 -5.18 -13.48 5.50
N ALA A 10 -4.57 -12.30 5.44
CA ALA A 10 -3.46 -11.92 6.30
C ALA A 10 -3.71 -10.53 6.88
N VAL A 11 -3.23 -10.32 8.10
CA VAL A 11 -3.20 -9.02 8.77
C VAL A 11 -1.76 -8.78 9.19
N ALA A 12 -1.22 -7.62 8.81
CA ALA A 12 0.14 -7.22 9.14
C ALA A 12 0.18 -5.77 9.56
N GLN A 13 1.21 -5.40 10.33
CA GLN A 13 1.53 -4.02 10.66
C GLN A 13 2.66 -3.53 9.75
N VAL A 14 2.87 -2.21 9.69
CA VAL A 14 4.04 -1.64 9.01
C VAL A 14 5.32 -2.23 9.60
N ASP A 15 6.19 -2.72 8.73
CA ASP A 15 7.45 -3.33 9.14
C ASP A 15 8.35 -2.29 9.84
N ARG A 16 8.72 -2.60 11.09
CA ARG A 16 9.50 -1.71 11.94
C ARG A 16 10.94 -1.58 11.46
N ASP A 17 11.50 -2.60 10.83
CA ASP A 17 12.88 -2.59 10.33
C ASP A 17 12.96 -1.74 9.06
N GLN A 18 11.96 -1.84 8.17
CA GLN A 18 11.82 -0.94 7.03
C GLN A 18 11.66 0.51 7.47
N LEU A 19 10.80 0.76 8.47
CA LEU A 19 10.60 2.09 9.01
C LEU A 19 11.88 2.65 9.65
N PHE A 20 12.58 1.84 10.45
CA PHE A 20 13.85 2.21 11.06
C PHE A 20 14.90 2.53 10.00
N TYR A 21 15.03 1.69 8.96
CA TYR A 21 15.96 1.92 7.86
C TYR A 21 15.72 3.26 7.17
N LEU A 22 14.47 3.55 6.75
CA LEU A 22 14.12 4.81 6.10
C LEU A 22 14.40 6.03 7.01
N ARG A 23 14.06 5.91 8.31
CA ARG A 23 14.33 6.97 9.29
C ARG A 23 15.81 7.20 9.54
N SER A 24 16.62 6.14 9.55
CA SER A 24 18.09 6.23 9.70
C SER A 24 18.73 7.01 8.55
N ARG A 25 18.07 7.07 7.39
CA ARG A 25 18.47 7.85 6.21
C ARG A 25 17.94 9.29 6.23
N GLY A 26 17.39 9.74 7.36
CA GLY A 26 16.88 11.10 7.55
C GLY A 26 15.44 11.32 7.08
N MET A 27 14.70 10.25 6.71
CA MET A 27 13.30 10.39 6.32
C MET A 27 12.40 10.63 7.55
N PRO A 28 11.55 11.66 7.55
CA PRO A 28 10.55 11.82 8.60
C PRO A 28 9.60 10.63 8.67
N GLU A 29 9.19 10.25 9.88
CA GLU A 29 8.34 9.08 10.09
C GLU A 29 7.04 9.08 9.27
N PRO A 30 6.28 10.19 9.14
CA PRO A 30 5.07 10.22 8.31
C PRO A 30 5.35 9.89 6.84
N ARG A 31 6.47 10.40 6.31
CA ARG A 31 6.89 10.16 4.93
C ARG A 31 7.37 8.72 4.73
N ALA A 32 8.07 8.16 5.71
CA ALA A 32 8.53 6.77 5.66
C ALA A 32 7.36 5.78 5.72
N LYS A 33 6.39 5.99 6.62
CA LYS A 33 5.16 5.19 6.68
C LYS A 33 4.39 5.24 5.37
N ARG A 34 4.19 6.45 4.83
CA ARG A 34 3.51 6.63 3.55
C ARG A 34 4.20 5.85 2.43
N LEU A 35 5.52 5.97 2.29
CA LEU A 35 6.27 5.25 1.25
C LEU A 35 6.10 3.73 1.33
N ILE A 36 6.14 3.16 2.53
CA ILE A 36 5.96 1.70 2.73
C ILE A 36 4.54 1.28 2.31
N ILE A 37 3.52 2.04 2.73
CA ILE A 37 2.12 1.74 2.43
C ILE A 37 1.83 1.91 0.94
N ASP A 38 2.34 2.98 0.31
CA ASP A 38 2.22 3.23 -1.13
C ASP A 38 2.80 2.05 -1.93
N GLY A 39 4.00 1.58 -1.58
CA GLY A 39 4.60 0.43 -2.25
C GLY A 39 3.77 -0.85 -2.15
N PHE A 40 3.13 -1.09 -1.00
CA PHE A 40 2.21 -2.23 -0.82
C PHE A 40 0.92 -2.08 -1.64
N LEU A 41 0.33 -0.88 -1.67
CA LEU A 41 -0.91 -0.60 -2.40
C LEU A 41 -0.71 -0.52 -3.92
N GLN A 42 0.48 -0.14 -4.37
CA GLN A 42 0.80 -0.02 -5.80
C GLN A 42 0.70 -1.37 -6.51
N GLU A 43 1.07 -2.48 -5.85
CA GLU A 43 0.88 -3.83 -6.41
C GLU A 43 -0.58 -4.10 -6.78
N LEU A 44 -1.54 -3.58 -6.00
CA LEU A 44 -2.97 -3.68 -6.32
C LEU A 44 -3.32 -2.93 -7.61
N ALA A 45 -2.82 -1.71 -7.76
CA ALA A 45 -3.06 -0.89 -8.96
C ALA A 45 -2.40 -1.51 -10.20
N GLU A 46 -1.21 -2.09 -10.04
CA GLU A 46 -0.46 -2.72 -11.12
C GLU A 46 -1.12 -3.98 -11.69
N ARG A 47 -2.00 -4.64 -10.93
CA ARG A 47 -2.82 -5.76 -11.40
C ARG A 47 -3.94 -5.34 -12.36
N THR A 48 -4.26 -4.06 -12.41
CA THR A 48 -5.29 -3.51 -13.31
C THR A 48 -4.64 -3.08 -14.62
N SER A 49 -5.28 -3.27 -15.76
CA SER A 49 -4.77 -2.76 -17.04
C SER A 49 -4.45 -1.26 -16.98
N GLU A 50 -3.45 -0.82 -17.75
CA GLU A 50 -3.18 0.61 -17.90
C GLU A 50 -4.40 1.38 -18.44
N GLY A 51 -4.45 2.69 -18.15
CA GLY A 51 -5.50 3.60 -18.61
C GLY A 51 -6.35 4.18 -17.47
N PRO A 52 -7.52 4.77 -17.81
CA PRO A 52 -8.28 5.62 -16.89
C PRO A 52 -8.72 4.95 -15.58
N LEU A 53 -8.94 3.63 -15.62
CA LEU A 53 -9.33 2.87 -14.43
C LEU A 53 -8.20 2.77 -13.41
N ARG A 54 -6.96 2.52 -13.88
CA ARG A 54 -5.78 2.46 -13.02
C ARG A 54 -5.52 3.83 -12.39
N GLU A 55 -5.60 4.89 -13.20
CA GLU A 55 -5.44 6.27 -12.73
C GLU A 55 -6.46 6.61 -11.64
N ALA A 56 -7.74 6.34 -11.88
CA ALA A 56 -8.80 6.57 -10.90
C ALA A 56 -8.60 5.76 -9.61
N LEU A 57 -8.11 4.52 -9.72
CA LEU A 57 -7.80 3.69 -8.56
C LEU A 57 -6.63 4.26 -7.75
N SER A 58 -5.53 4.64 -8.41
CA SER A 58 -4.38 5.26 -7.78
C SER A 58 -4.78 6.55 -7.05
N GLU A 59 -5.55 7.43 -7.69
CA GLU A 59 -6.05 8.66 -7.06
C GLU A 59 -6.96 8.38 -5.86
N ALA A 60 -7.80 7.35 -5.93
CA ALA A 60 -8.67 6.97 -4.82
C ALA A 60 -7.86 6.45 -3.62
N LEU A 61 -6.82 5.64 -3.87
CA LEU A 61 -5.91 5.14 -2.84
C LEU A 61 -5.12 6.28 -2.19
N ASP A 62 -4.55 7.17 -2.99
CA ASP A 62 -3.81 8.34 -2.51
C ASP A 62 -4.65 9.23 -1.58
N ARG A 63 -5.89 9.50 -1.98
CA ARG A 63 -6.82 10.31 -1.19
C ARG A 63 -7.16 9.65 0.14
N ARG A 64 -7.46 8.35 0.12
CA ARG A 64 -7.77 7.59 1.35
C ARG A 64 -6.57 7.50 2.28
N LEU A 65 -5.37 7.31 1.74
CA LEU A 65 -4.17 7.27 2.57
C LEU A 65 -3.88 8.62 3.22
N ALA A 66 -4.06 9.72 2.47
CA ALA A 66 -3.91 11.07 3.01
C ALA A 66 -4.90 11.35 4.16
N GLU A 67 -6.15 10.91 4.05
CA GLU A 67 -7.15 11.02 5.12
C GLU A 67 -6.74 10.25 6.38
N ILE A 68 -6.28 9.00 6.23
CA ILE A 68 -5.93 8.13 7.35
C ILE A 68 -4.66 8.58 8.07
N LEU A 69 -3.65 9.05 7.32
CA LEU A 69 -2.36 9.48 7.91
C LEU A 69 -2.38 10.92 8.42
N ALA A 70 -3.41 11.71 8.11
CA ALA A 70 -3.60 13.06 8.65
C ALA A 70 -4.20 13.07 10.07
N THR A 71 -4.84 11.96 10.47
CA THR A 71 -5.29 11.66 11.85
C THR A 71 -4.18 11.07 12.70
#